data_AF-A0A221KCV0-F1
#
_entry.id   AF-A0A221KCV0-F1
#
_cell.length_a   1.000
_cell.length_b   1.000
_cell.length_c   1.000
_cell.angle_alpha   90.00
_cell.angle_beta   90.00
_cell.angle_gamma   90.00
#
_symmetry.space_group_name_H-M   'P 1'
#
loop_
_entity.id
_entity.type
_entity.pdbx_description
1 polymer ?
#
loop_
_entity_poly.entity_id
_entity_poly.type
_entity_poly.pdbx_seq_one_letter_code
_entity_poly.pdbx_strand_id
1 'polypeptide(L)'
;MSRKTRPWLFYDTTTSVCTTCLRQVEAKIVLKDGQVFMDKWCPVHGTERVLMADDADYYRQCRELYVKPPEMPERFATPMRHGCPYDCGLCPDHMQHSCLTVVEITDHCNLRCPTCYANSGPERLTHRPLADVLAMLDAAVASEGAPDVVQISGGEPTLHPQFFDILDAAKARPIRHLMLNTNGVRIAQEPGFAERLAAYAPGFEVYLQFDSLRRAPLLDLRGADLRRIREHALARLNAVGLSTTLVMTVKRGVNDDEIGEVIRHAADIPCVRGVTLQPVQDAGRTEGYNATQHRLTVSEIRRRIAEQSGLFTLEDVLPVPCNPDTLAMAYALRLPGAAAGVDGLLPLTRFVDPATLVGGAANTIVFEHQPELKGQLFKLFSTHHSPESRASCLSELMCCLPPVAAPTALDYRSVFRVLIVQFMDARGLDIRALKKSCIHMAQPDGRMIPFESYNLFEREPAQRAQLAALRRELDGFHAQRQPRDQNGMADLSTPSKAG
;
A
#
# COMPACT_ATOMS: atom_id res chain seq x y z
N MET A 1 -9.08 17.79 -36.24
CA MET A 1 -10.33 17.29 -35.61
C MET A 1 -11.43 18.33 -35.79
N SER A 2 -12.66 17.92 -36.11
CA SER A 2 -13.83 18.82 -36.14
C SER A 2 -14.05 19.46 -34.78
N ARG A 3 -14.50 20.73 -34.73
CA ARG A 3 -14.87 21.44 -33.49
C ARG A 3 -15.98 20.73 -32.70
N LYS A 4 -16.69 19.78 -33.33
CA LYS A 4 -17.74 18.95 -32.73
C LYS A 4 -17.23 17.71 -31.99
N THR A 5 -16.02 17.25 -32.27
CA THR A 5 -15.44 16.02 -31.66
C THR A 5 -14.49 16.40 -30.54
N ARG A 6 -14.65 15.79 -29.36
CA ARG A 6 -13.70 15.99 -28.26
C ARG A 6 -12.35 15.33 -28.59
N PRO A 7 -11.21 15.97 -28.34
CA PRO A 7 -9.89 15.39 -28.60
C PRO A 7 -9.44 14.46 -27.46
N TRP A 8 -10.36 13.73 -26.85
CA TRP A 8 -10.13 12.77 -25.76
C TRP A 8 -11.28 11.76 -25.71
N LEU A 9 -11.00 10.59 -25.14
CA LEU A 9 -11.98 9.54 -24.87
C LEU A 9 -12.56 9.76 -23.47
N PHE A 10 -13.89 9.82 -23.35
CA PHE A 10 -14.56 9.66 -22.07
C PHE A 10 -14.58 8.17 -21.74
N TYR A 11 -13.82 7.76 -20.72
CA TYR A 11 -13.62 6.35 -20.39
C TYR A 11 -14.57 5.88 -19.29
N ASP A 12 -14.72 6.68 -18.22
CA ASP A 12 -15.55 6.30 -17.07
C ASP A 12 -15.98 7.54 -16.26
N THR A 13 -16.88 7.33 -15.30
CA THR A 13 -17.22 8.29 -14.25
C THR A 13 -16.91 7.70 -12.88
N THR A 14 -16.49 8.55 -11.95
CA THR A 14 -16.31 8.18 -10.55
C THR A 14 -16.76 9.32 -9.65
N THR A 15 -16.65 9.10 -8.35
CA THR A 15 -16.79 10.15 -7.37
C THR A 15 -15.45 10.44 -6.73
N SER A 16 -15.21 11.70 -6.38
CA SER A 16 -14.02 12.17 -5.70
C SER A 16 -14.40 13.15 -4.60
N VAL A 17 -13.43 13.88 -4.06
CA VAL A 17 -13.65 15.02 -3.17
C VAL A 17 -13.03 16.29 -3.74
N CYS A 18 -13.65 17.42 -3.44
CA CYS A 18 -13.05 18.73 -3.68
C CYS A 18 -11.81 18.89 -2.81
N THR A 19 -10.69 19.33 -3.39
CA THR A 19 -9.43 19.55 -2.67
C THR A 19 -9.49 20.65 -1.63
N THR A 20 -10.46 21.55 -1.71
CA THR A 20 -10.61 22.68 -0.78
C THR A 20 -11.63 22.37 0.31
N CYS A 21 -12.86 22.00 -0.03
CA CYS A 21 -13.91 21.78 0.98
C CYS A 21 -14.13 20.32 1.37
N LEU A 22 -13.45 19.37 0.73
CA LEU A 22 -13.58 17.92 0.94
C LEU A 22 -15.01 17.36 0.74
N ARG A 23 -15.90 18.16 0.12
CA ARG A 23 -17.21 17.69 -0.32
C ARG A 23 -17.05 16.69 -1.46
N GLN A 24 -17.91 15.69 -1.46
CA GLN A 24 -18.01 14.72 -2.52
C GLN A 24 -18.40 15.41 -3.83
N VAL A 25 -17.69 15.11 -4.91
CA VAL A 25 -17.89 15.71 -6.24
C VAL A 25 -17.89 14.65 -7.32
N GLU A 26 -18.69 14.85 -8.37
CA GLU A 26 -18.62 14.04 -9.58
C GLU A 26 -17.26 14.25 -10.26
N ALA A 27 -16.69 13.17 -10.77
CA ALA A 27 -15.44 13.18 -11.50
C ALA A 27 -15.51 12.31 -12.75
N LYS A 28 -14.83 12.73 -13.82
CA LYS A 28 -14.78 12.01 -15.10
C LYS A 28 -13.38 11.50 -15.34
N ILE A 29 -13.25 10.25 -15.77
CA ILE A 29 -11.99 9.68 -16.22
C ILE A 29 -11.90 9.84 -17.73
N VAL A 30 -10.90 10.57 -18.19
CA VAL A 30 -10.67 10.86 -19.61
C VAL A 30 -9.29 10.39 -20.04
N LEU A 31 -9.24 9.77 -21.22
CA LEU A 31 -8.01 9.31 -21.85
C LEU A 31 -7.64 10.27 -22.96
N LYS A 32 -6.45 10.84 -22.87
CA LYS A 32 -5.96 11.84 -23.81
C LYS A 32 -4.47 11.70 -24.01
N ASP A 33 -4.02 11.64 -25.26
CA ASP A 33 -2.60 11.59 -25.64
C ASP A 33 -1.82 10.47 -24.92
N GLY A 34 -2.44 9.30 -24.75
CA GLY A 34 -1.85 8.14 -24.05
C GLY A 34 -1.88 8.22 -22.52
N GLN A 35 -2.41 9.31 -21.94
CA GLN A 35 -2.48 9.55 -20.50
C GLN A 35 -3.91 9.49 -19.98
N VAL A 36 -4.05 9.34 -18.67
CA VAL A 36 -5.34 9.28 -17.96
C VAL A 36 -5.46 10.46 -17.02
N PHE A 37 -6.56 11.21 -17.16
CA PHE A 37 -6.88 12.33 -16.29
C PHE A 37 -8.21 12.11 -15.57
N MET A 38 -8.28 12.59 -14.33
CA MET A 38 -9.52 12.77 -13.59
C MET A 38 -9.91 14.24 -13.59
N ASP A 39 -11.05 14.56 -14.22
CA ASP A 39 -11.64 15.88 -14.23
C ASP A 39 -12.73 15.96 -13.16
N LYS A 40 -12.48 16.75 -12.11
CA LYS A 40 -13.42 16.97 -10.99
C LYS A 40 -14.10 18.31 -11.16
N TRP A 41 -15.35 18.42 -10.71
CA TRP A 41 -16.07 19.69 -10.67
C TRP A 41 -16.73 19.92 -9.32
N CYS A 42 -16.31 20.98 -8.63
CA CYS A 42 -16.97 21.47 -7.42
C CYS A 42 -17.82 22.70 -7.78
N PRO A 43 -19.10 22.75 -7.39
CA PRO A 43 -19.96 23.92 -7.66
C PRO A 43 -19.47 25.21 -6.98
N VAL A 44 -18.62 25.09 -5.95
CA VAL A 44 -18.05 26.23 -5.22
C VAL A 44 -16.64 26.58 -5.68
N HIS A 45 -15.80 25.57 -5.95
CA HIS A 45 -14.36 25.76 -6.21
C HIS A 45 -13.95 25.51 -7.67
N GLY A 46 -14.88 25.20 -8.56
CA GLY A 46 -14.64 25.03 -9.99
C GLY A 46 -14.06 23.68 -10.38
N THR A 47 -13.41 23.65 -11.54
CA THR A 47 -12.88 22.42 -12.15
C THR A 47 -11.42 22.20 -11.78
N GLU A 48 -11.07 20.95 -11.46
CA GLU A 48 -9.69 20.51 -11.27
C GLU A 48 -9.41 19.30 -12.16
N ARG A 49 -8.30 19.34 -12.91
CA ARG A 49 -7.80 18.20 -13.70
C ARG A 49 -6.58 17.61 -13.00
N VAL A 50 -6.57 16.29 -12.81
CA VAL A 50 -5.50 15.57 -12.14
C VAL A 50 -4.99 14.44 -13.04
N LEU A 51 -3.68 14.32 -13.19
CA LEU A 51 -3.06 13.19 -13.89
C LEU A 51 -3.13 11.94 -12.99
N MET A 52 -3.84 10.91 -13.46
CA MET A 52 -4.01 9.65 -12.73
C MET A 52 -2.96 8.61 -13.14
N ALA A 53 -2.66 8.54 -14.43
CA ALA A 53 -1.60 7.71 -14.99
C ALA A 53 -1.03 8.37 -16.26
N ASP A 54 0.27 8.25 -16.49
CA ASP A 54 0.93 8.61 -17.75
C ASP A 54 0.88 7.48 -18.80
N ASP A 55 0.30 6.33 -18.45
CA ASP A 55 0.14 5.15 -19.29
C ASP A 55 -1.33 4.67 -19.23
N ALA A 56 -2.09 4.99 -20.29
CA ALA A 56 -3.51 4.64 -20.39
C ALA A 56 -3.76 3.13 -20.56
N ASP A 57 -2.83 2.39 -21.17
CA ASP A 57 -3.01 0.96 -21.37
C ASP A 57 -2.76 0.21 -20.07
N TYR A 58 -1.73 0.59 -19.29
CA TYR A 58 -1.55 0.09 -17.93
C TYR A 58 -2.77 0.38 -17.04
N TYR A 59 -3.32 1.58 -17.11
CA TYR A 59 -4.51 1.93 -16.34
C TYR A 59 -5.74 1.07 -16.69
N ARG A 60 -5.95 0.76 -17.98
CA ARG A 60 -6.99 -0.19 -18.42
C ARG A 60 -6.73 -1.59 -17.87
N GLN A 61 -5.50 -2.08 -17.95
CA GLN A 61 -5.14 -3.39 -17.40
C GLN A 61 -5.48 -3.49 -15.90
N CYS A 62 -5.20 -2.45 -15.12
CA CYS A 62 -5.56 -2.39 -13.70
C CYS A 62 -7.06 -2.58 -13.46
N ARG A 63 -7.91 -2.07 -14.36
CA ARG A 63 -9.37 -2.05 -14.22
C ARG A 63 -10.10 -3.20 -14.91
N GLU A 64 -9.48 -3.82 -15.90
CA GLU A 64 -10.12 -4.81 -16.77
C GLU A 64 -9.54 -6.21 -16.57
N LEU A 65 -8.24 -6.31 -16.23
CA LEU A 65 -7.55 -7.59 -16.11
C LEU A 65 -7.22 -7.95 -14.66
N TYR A 66 -6.74 -6.99 -13.87
CA TYR A 66 -6.23 -7.24 -12.51
C TYR A 66 -7.26 -7.02 -11.41
N VAL A 67 -8.56 -6.90 -11.74
CA VAL A 67 -9.62 -6.75 -10.75
C VAL A 67 -10.05 -8.12 -10.24
N LYS A 68 -9.65 -8.43 -9.00
CA LYS A 68 -10.07 -9.65 -8.29
C LYS A 68 -11.38 -9.44 -7.49
N PRO A 69 -12.23 -10.47 -7.32
CA PRO A 69 -13.31 -10.46 -6.34
C PRO A 69 -12.82 -10.00 -4.95
N PRO A 70 -13.58 -9.14 -4.26
CA PRO A 70 -13.18 -8.58 -2.98
C PRO A 70 -13.23 -9.63 -1.87
N GLU A 71 -12.33 -9.52 -0.90
CA GLU A 71 -12.42 -10.25 0.38
C GLU A 71 -12.92 -9.31 1.46
N MET A 72 -13.81 -9.81 2.32
CA MET A 72 -14.47 -9.02 3.36
C MET A 72 -13.82 -9.29 4.71
N PRO A 73 -13.79 -8.30 5.62
CA PRO A 73 -13.39 -8.55 6.99
C PRO A 73 -14.41 -9.48 7.66
N GLU A 74 -13.97 -10.18 8.71
CA GLU A 74 -14.83 -10.98 9.60
C GLU A 74 -15.89 -10.08 10.28
N ARG A 75 -15.56 -8.80 10.47
CA ARG A 75 -16.45 -7.82 11.09
C ARG A 75 -16.29 -6.45 10.45
N PHE A 76 -17.41 -5.86 10.01
CA PHE A 76 -17.48 -4.44 9.68
C PHE A 76 -17.50 -3.60 10.98
N ALA A 77 -16.63 -2.60 11.09
CA ALA A 77 -16.52 -1.82 12.33
C ALA A 77 -17.46 -0.60 12.38
N THR A 78 -18.00 -0.16 11.24
CA THR A 78 -18.88 1.02 11.13
C THR A 78 -20.10 0.76 10.24
N PRO A 79 -21.30 1.29 10.57
CA PRO A 79 -22.46 1.23 9.68
C PRO A 79 -22.33 2.22 8.51
N MET A 80 -23.16 2.06 7.48
CA MET A 80 -23.34 3.07 6.43
C MET A 80 -24.41 4.09 6.87
N ARG A 81 -24.03 5.37 6.96
CA ARG A 81 -24.92 6.49 7.34
C ARG A 81 -24.77 7.72 6.45
N HIS A 82 -23.55 8.13 6.15
CA HIS A 82 -23.21 9.32 5.36
C HIS A 82 -22.59 8.99 3.98
N GLY A 83 -22.25 7.73 3.73
CA GLY A 83 -21.58 7.26 2.53
C GLY A 83 -20.06 7.37 2.60
N CYS A 84 -19.37 6.72 1.65
CA CYS A 84 -17.92 6.82 1.49
C CYS A 84 -17.53 8.20 0.92
N PRO A 85 -16.54 8.93 1.49
CA PRO A 85 -15.58 8.50 2.52
C PRO A 85 -15.96 8.92 3.96
N TYR A 86 -17.19 9.38 4.20
CA TYR A 86 -17.58 10.01 5.47
C TYR A 86 -17.94 9.04 6.59
N ASP A 87 -18.16 7.75 6.32
CA ASP A 87 -18.42 6.73 7.37
C ASP A 87 -17.19 5.90 7.74
N CYS A 88 -16.01 6.23 7.19
CA CYS A 88 -14.89 5.32 7.07
C CYS A 88 -14.46 4.60 8.37
N GLY A 89 -14.16 3.31 8.25
CA GLY A 89 -13.84 2.39 9.35
C GLY A 89 -14.10 0.91 9.02
N LEU A 90 -13.84 0.47 7.77
CA LEU A 90 -14.32 -0.81 7.22
C LEU A 90 -15.84 -0.94 7.36
N CYS A 91 -16.58 -0.11 6.63
CA CYS A 91 -18.04 -0.17 6.53
C CYS A 91 -18.48 -1.19 5.46
N PRO A 92 -19.76 -1.60 5.43
CA PRO A 92 -20.30 -2.51 4.40
C PRO A 92 -20.14 -2.05 2.94
N ASP A 93 -19.91 -0.75 2.69
CA ASP A 93 -19.63 -0.20 1.35
C ASP A 93 -18.15 -0.31 0.95
N HIS A 94 -17.29 -0.73 1.87
CA HIS A 94 -15.87 -0.91 1.64
C HIS A 94 -15.61 -2.33 1.12
N MET A 95 -15.02 -2.42 -0.06
CA MET A 95 -14.94 -3.60 -0.90
C MET A 95 -13.60 -4.33 -0.77
N GLN A 96 -12.95 -4.27 0.40
CA GLN A 96 -11.70 -4.99 0.66
C GLN A 96 -11.37 -5.11 2.15
N HIS A 97 -10.89 -6.27 2.60
CA HIS A 97 -10.37 -6.48 3.96
C HIS A 97 -9.00 -5.82 4.17
N SER A 98 -8.44 -5.93 5.38
CA SER A 98 -7.12 -5.36 5.68
C SER A 98 -5.99 -6.33 5.28
N CYS A 99 -5.37 -6.11 4.11
CA CYS A 99 -4.11 -6.78 3.77
C CYS A 99 -2.96 -6.34 4.71
N LEU A 100 -3.01 -5.09 5.17
CA LEU A 100 -2.05 -4.52 6.11
C LEU A 100 -2.74 -3.59 7.10
N THR A 101 -2.47 -3.81 8.37
CA THR A 101 -2.91 -2.91 9.45
C THR A 101 -1.75 -2.09 9.98
N VAL A 102 -1.91 -0.78 10.07
CA VAL A 102 -0.96 0.14 10.71
C VAL A 102 -1.47 0.51 12.10
N VAL A 103 -0.62 0.29 13.10
CA VAL A 103 -0.84 0.67 14.50
C VAL A 103 0.15 1.79 14.85
N GLU A 104 -0.30 3.04 14.81
CA GLU A 104 0.51 4.19 15.23
C GLU A 104 0.53 4.31 16.75
N ILE A 105 1.67 4.14 17.39
CA ILE A 105 1.76 4.10 18.87
C ILE A 105 2.23 5.42 19.50
N THR A 106 2.65 6.40 18.69
CA THR A 106 3.16 7.68 19.19
C THR A 106 3.11 8.76 18.11
N ASP A 107 2.97 10.02 18.52
CA ASP A 107 3.18 11.19 17.66
C ASP A 107 4.62 11.72 17.73
N HIS A 108 5.41 11.24 18.71
CA HIS A 108 6.77 11.71 18.95
C HIS A 108 7.74 11.13 17.93
N CYS A 109 8.62 11.97 17.40
CA CYS A 109 9.69 11.56 16.51
C CYS A 109 10.96 12.34 16.82
N ASN A 110 12.12 11.69 16.73
CA ASN A 110 13.43 12.33 16.84
C ASN A 110 13.87 13.03 15.54
N LEU A 111 13.02 13.06 14.51
CA LEU A 111 13.22 13.78 13.26
C LEU A 111 12.04 14.72 13.00
N ARG A 112 12.29 15.85 12.32
CA ARG A 112 11.28 16.80 11.87
C ARG A 112 11.25 16.87 10.33
N CYS A 113 10.80 15.78 9.71
CA CYS A 113 10.78 15.65 8.25
C CYS A 113 9.90 16.73 7.60
N PRO A 114 10.37 17.48 6.58
CA PRO A 114 9.55 18.42 5.81
C PRO A 114 8.36 17.76 5.11
N THR A 115 8.50 16.48 4.73
CA THR A 115 7.41 15.64 4.19
C THR A 115 7.05 14.53 5.19
N CYS A 116 6.06 14.78 6.05
CA CYS A 116 5.57 13.82 7.06
C CYS A 116 4.05 13.76 7.07
N TYR A 117 3.48 12.68 6.52
CA TYR A 117 2.03 12.44 6.51
C TYR A 117 1.43 12.44 7.93
N ALA A 118 2.20 11.98 8.92
CA ALA A 118 1.75 11.86 10.30
C ALA A 118 1.81 13.18 11.08
N ASN A 119 2.46 14.22 10.52
CA ASN A 119 2.76 15.47 11.19
C ASN A 119 3.53 15.32 12.52
N SER A 120 4.17 14.17 12.71
CA SER A 120 5.00 13.84 13.87
C SER A 120 6.25 14.72 13.95
N GLY A 121 6.82 14.87 15.14
CA GLY A 121 8.03 15.66 15.34
C GLY A 121 8.54 15.64 16.78
N PRO A 122 9.74 16.21 17.04
CA PRO A 122 10.32 16.28 18.38
C PRO A 122 9.42 17.03 19.38
N GLU A 123 8.61 17.97 18.89
CA GLU A 123 7.67 18.78 19.66
C GLU A 123 6.40 18.03 20.08
N ARG A 124 6.08 16.88 19.45
CA ARG A 124 4.85 16.12 19.72
C ARG A 124 5.10 14.97 20.70
N LEU A 125 5.25 15.28 21.98
CA LEU A 125 5.66 14.32 23.02
C LEU A 125 4.58 13.27 23.42
N THR A 126 3.53 13.11 22.62
CA THR A 126 2.42 12.21 22.95
C THR A 126 2.74 10.77 22.55
N HIS A 127 2.62 9.87 23.53
CA HIS A 127 2.65 8.43 23.36
C HIS A 127 1.24 7.89 23.63
N ARG A 128 0.77 6.94 22.81
CA ARG A 128 -0.53 6.32 23.08
C ARG A 128 -0.42 5.44 24.32
N PRO A 129 -1.39 5.48 25.25
CA PRO A 129 -1.41 4.54 26.37
C PRO A 129 -1.34 3.09 25.88
N LEU A 130 -0.64 2.21 26.61
CA LEU A 130 -0.55 0.80 26.23
C LEU A 130 -1.94 0.19 26.01
N ALA A 131 -2.92 0.51 26.86
CA ALA A 131 -4.29 0.02 26.74
C ALA A 131 -4.93 0.34 25.37
N ASP A 132 -4.69 1.55 24.84
CA ASP A 132 -5.19 1.96 23.53
C ASP A 132 -4.50 1.17 22.41
N VAL A 133 -3.18 0.95 22.53
CA VAL A 133 -2.41 0.14 21.57
C VAL A 133 -2.89 -1.32 21.58
N LEU A 134 -3.17 -1.89 22.75
CA LEU A 134 -3.73 -3.23 22.87
C LEU A 134 -5.11 -3.30 22.21
N ALA A 135 -5.98 -2.31 22.43
CA ALA A 135 -7.29 -2.23 21.79
C ALA A 135 -7.18 -2.13 20.25
N MET A 136 -6.21 -1.39 19.73
CA MET A 136 -5.94 -1.31 18.29
C MET A 136 -5.47 -2.66 17.71
N LEU A 137 -4.61 -3.39 18.42
CA LEU A 137 -4.19 -4.73 18.02
C LEU A 137 -5.36 -5.72 18.06
N ASP A 138 -6.22 -5.63 19.08
CA ASP A 138 -7.43 -6.45 19.20
C ASP A 138 -8.45 -6.12 18.11
N ALA A 139 -8.56 -4.87 17.69
CA ALA A 139 -9.39 -4.45 16.55
C ALA A 139 -8.92 -5.11 15.24
N ALA A 140 -7.61 -5.17 15.00
CA ALA A 140 -7.05 -5.86 13.84
C ALA A 140 -7.40 -7.35 13.86
N VAL A 141 -7.25 -8.02 15.00
CA VAL A 141 -7.61 -9.43 15.18
C VAL A 141 -9.11 -9.65 15.01
N ALA A 142 -9.96 -8.76 15.52
CA ALA A 142 -11.40 -8.85 15.37
C ALA A 142 -11.86 -8.62 13.90
N SER A 143 -11.11 -7.83 13.13
CA SER A 143 -11.39 -7.58 11.71
C SER A 143 -10.98 -8.75 10.83
N GLU A 144 -9.84 -9.38 11.10
CA GLU A 144 -9.21 -10.33 10.16
C GLU A 144 -9.13 -11.78 10.69
N GLY A 145 -9.41 -12.00 11.97
CA GLY A 145 -9.18 -13.26 12.68
C GLY A 145 -7.69 -13.55 12.91
N ALA A 146 -6.92 -13.64 11.84
CA ALA A 146 -5.47 -13.79 11.85
C ALA A 146 -4.84 -12.78 10.86
N PRO A 147 -4.56 -11.53 11.29
CA PRO A 147 -4.04 -10.49 10.42
C PRO A 147 -2.78 -10.92 9.65
N ASP A 148 -2.76 -10.66 8.35
CA ASP A 148 -1.62 -10.99 7.49
C ASP A 148 -0.37 -10.19 7.88
N VAL A 149 -0.51 -8.87 7.93
CA VAL A 149 0.57 -7.94 8.27
C VAL A 149 0.08 -6.88 9.24
N VAL A 150 0.80 -6.70 10.34
CA VAL A 150 0.63 -5.55 11.23
C VAL A 150 1.92 -4.74 11.27
N GLN A 151 1.83 -3.45 10.99
CA GLN A 151 2.92 -2.48 11.10
C GLN A 151 2.80 -1.68 12.39
N ILE A 152 3.82 -1.77 13.25
CA ILE A 152 4.00 -0.85 14.36
C ILE A 152 4.67 0.42 13.83
N SER A 153 3.97 1.55 13.95
CA SER A 153 4.31 2.83 13.33
C SER A 153 4.05 4.00 14.29
N GLY A 154 4.04 5.23 13.79
CA GLY A 154 3.75 6.46 14.54
C GLY A 154 4.55 7.63 13.99
N GLY A 155 5.10 8.44 14.89
CA GLY A 155 6.32 9.19 14.63
C GLY A 155 7.50 8.24 14.49
N GLU A 156 8.32 8.12 15.53
CA GLU A 156 9.31 7.06 15.65
C GLU A 156 8.85 6.08 16.74
N PRO A 157 8.26 4.92 16.38
CA PRO A 157 7.67 4.01 17.37
C PRO A 157 8.67 3.52 18.40
N THR A 158 9.94 3.41 18.03
CA THR A 158 10.98 3.00 18.96
C THR A 158 11.18 4.00 20.11
N LEU A 159 10.66 5.23 20.03
CA LEU A 159 10.71 6.18 21.16
C LEU A 159 9.61 5.95 22.20
N HIS A 160 8.64 5.07 21.94
CA HIS A 160 7.60 4.76 22.91
C HIS A 160 8.24 4.12 24.17
N PRO A 161 7.92 4.59 25.39
CA PRO A 161 8.56 4.07 26.62
C PRO A 161 8.31 2.58 26.84
N GLN A 162 7.17 2.08 26.35
CA GLN A 162 6.76 0.66 26.42
C GLN A 162 6.89 -0.04 25.06
N PHE A 163 7.82 0.38 24.21
CA PHE A 163 7.96 -0.13 22.84
C PHE A 163 8.04 -1.66 22.77
N PHE A 164 8.86 -2.29 23.63
CA PHE A 164 9.00 -3.75 23.62
C PHE A 164 7.79 -4.48 24.22
N ASP A 165 7.13 -3.92 25.24
CA ASP A 165 5.88 -4.48 25.76
C ASP A 165 4.80 -4.55 24.66
N ILE A 166 4.78 -3.55 23.76
CA ILE A 166 3.90 -3.52 22.59
C ILE A 166 4.27 -4.61 21.58
N LEU A 167 5.56 -4.82 21.30
CA LEU A 167 6.00 -5.89 20.40
C LEU A 167 5.66 -7.27 20.96
N ASP A 168 5.86 -7.48 22.26
CA ASP A 168 5.51 -8.73 22.96
C ASP A 168 3.99 -8.97 22.88
N ALA A 169 3.20 -7.93 23.13
CA ALA A 169 1.76 -7.99 23.00
C ALA A 169 1.30 -8.29 21.56
N ALA A 170 1.93 -7.70 20.55
CA ALA A 170 1.63 -8.00 19.15
C ALA A 170 1.96 -9.46 18.80
N LYS A 171 3.12 -9.99 19.25
CA LYS A 171 3.49 -11.39 19.01
C LYS A 171 2.60 -12.40 19.74
N ALA A 172 1.98 -12.02 20.85
CA ALA A 172 1.04 -12.88 21.57
C ALA A 172 -0.30 -13.07 20.84
N ARG A 173 -0.56 -12.31 19.77
CA ARG A 173 -1.78 -12.36 18.94
C ARG A 173 -1.54 -13.18 17.67
N PRO A 174 -2.60 -13.65 16.99
CA PRO A 174 -2.48 -14.45 15.75
C PRO A 174 -2.08 -13.61 14.52
N ILE A 175 -1.12 -12.69 14.68
CA ILE A 175 -0.57 -11.88 13.60
C ILE A 175 0.48 -12.72 12.86
N ARG A 176 0.29 -12.90 11.55
CA ARG A 176 1.18 -13.75 10.73
C ARG A 176 2.54 -13.12 10.51
N HIS A 177 2.58 -11.81 10.24
CA HIS A 177 3.80 -11.06 10.02
C HIS A 177 3.76 -9.70 10.72
N LEU A 178 4.72 -9.46 11.61
CA LEU A 178 4.85 -8.20 12.34
C LEU A 178 5.95 -7.35 11.70
N MET A 179 5.66 -6.09 11.42
CA MET A 179 6.59 -5.16 10.78
C MET A 179 6.83 -3.94 11.67
N LEU A 180 8.08 -3.47 11.73
CA LEU A 180 8.44 -2.25 12.43
C LEU A 180 8.78 -1.13 11.43
N ASN A 181 7.96 -0.09 11.39
CA ASN A 181 8.28 1.13 10.64
C ASN A 181 9.25 1.97 11.47
N THR A 182 10.44 2.27 10.96
CA THR A 182 11.42 3.04 11.74
C THR A 182 12.36 3.87 10.86
N ASN A 183 12.77 5.00 11.41
CA ASN A 183 13.87 5.79 10.89
C ASN A 183 15.25 5.25 11.30
N GLY A 184 15.34 4.11 11.97
CA GLY A 184 16.61 3.37 12.16
C GLY A 184 17.66 4.04 13.03
N VAL A 185 17.40 5.22 13.62
CA VAL A 185 18.38 5.94 14.46
C VAL A 185 18.78 5.08 15.67
N ARG A 186 17.80 4.51 16.39
CA ARG A 186 18.09 3.62 17.53
C ARG A 186 18.82 2.36 17.09
N ILE A 187 18.42 1.75 15.96
CA ILE A 187 19.14 0.60 15.38
C ILE A 187 20.61 0.95 15.14
N ALA A 188 20.91 2.10 14.54
CA ALA A 188 22.27 2.52 14.22
C ALA A 188 23.13 2.83 15.46
N GLN A 189 22.54 3.45 16.48
CA GLN A 189 23.27 4.08 17.58
C GLN A 189 23.29 3.25 18.87
N GLU A 190 22.25 2.45 19.13
CA GLU A 190 22.09 1.71 20.39
C GLU A 190 22.64 0.28 20.26
N PRO A 191 23.71 -0.08 20.99
CA PRO A 191 24.21 -1.45 21.02
C PRO A 191 23.16 -2.44 21.53
N GLY A 192 23.06 -3.63 20.94
CA GLY A 192 22.11 -4.66 21.37
C GLY A 192 20.68 -4.47 20.84
N PHE A 193 20.34 -3.31 20.27
CA PHE A 193 18.97 -3.03 19.83
C PHE A 193 18.56 -3.89 18.63
N ALA A 194 19.45 -4.06 17.65
CA ALA A 194 19.19 -4.92 16.48
C ALA A 194 19.07 -6.40 16.88
N GLU A 195 19.90 -6.85 17.82
CA GLU A 195 19.89 -8.20 18.39
C GLU A 195 18.57 -8.46 19.13
N ARG A 196 18.10 -7.49 19.91
CA ARG A 196 16.80 -7.58 20.59
C ARG A 196 15.63 -7.63 19.59
N LEU A 197 15.67 -6.84 18.52
CA LEU A 197 14.67 -6.93 17.44
C LEU A 197 14.72 -8.30 16.74
N ALA A 198 15.91 -8.86 16.52
CA ALA A 198 16.05 -10.16 15.86
C ALA A 198 15.43 -11.32 16.65
N ALA A 199 15.28 -11.19 17.97
CA ALA A 199 14.61 -12.18 18.82
C ALA A 199 13.10 -12.36 18.50
N TYR A 200 12.50 -11.43 17.75
CA TYR A 200 11.11 -11.54 17.29
C TYR A 200 10.95 -12.34 15.99
N ALA A 201 12.04 -12.78 15.36
CA ALA A 201 11.99 -13.67 14.20
C ALA A 201 11.64 -15.12 14.60
N PRO A 202 10.99 -15.92 13.74
CA PRO A 202 10.48 -15.60 12.40
C PRO A 202 9.20 -14.74 12.43
N GLY A 203 8.76 -14.27 11.25
CA GLY A 203 7.55 -13.43 11.14
C GLY A 203 7.72 -12.03 11.74
N PHE A 204 8.94 -11.48 11.68
CA PHE A 204 9.24 -10.10 12.02
C PHE A 204 10.17 -9.48 10.96
N GLU A 205 9.88 -8.24 10.57
CA GLU A 205 10.64 -7.51 9.54
C GLU A 205 10.77 -6.03 9.87
N VAL A 206 11.91 -5.43 9.54
CA VAL A 206 12.11 -3.98 9.66
C VAL A 206 11.72 -3.29 8.35
N TYR A 207 10.80 -2.33 8.44
CA TYR A 207 10.40 -1.43 7.36
C TYR A 207 11.19 -0.13 7.51
N LEU A 208 12.39 -0.11 6.94
CA LEU A 208 13.40 0.91 7.18
C LEU A 208 13.25 2.08 6.20
N GLN A 209 12.98 3.27 6.73
CA GLN A 209 12.99 4.50 5.92
C GLN A 209 14.32 4.66 5.18
N PHE A 210 14.32 4.87 3.86
CA PHE A 210 15.51 5.04 3.03
C PHE A 210 15.15 5.75 1.71
N ASP A 211 15.37 7.07 1.60
CA ASP A 211 14.89 7.82 0.42
C ASP A 211 15.94 8.06 -0.67
N SER A 212 17.23 8.08 -0.32
CA SER A 212 18.28 8.54 -1.23
C SER A 212 19.67 8.19 -0.69
N LEU A 213 20.61 7.99 -1.61
CA LEU A 213 22.03 7.83 -1.33
C LEU A 213 22.74 9.19 -1.29
N ARG A 214 22.07 10.26 -1.73
CA ARG A 214 22.58 11.62 -1.78
C ARG A 214 22.08 12.45 -0.60
N ARG A 215 22.89 13.44 -0.21
CA ARG A 215 22.57 14.35 0.90
C ARG A 215 21.39 15.27 0.59
N ALA A 216 21.36 15.88 -0.59
CA ALA A 216 20.40 16.93 -0.91
C ALA A 216 18.93 16.43 -0.85
N PRO A 217 18.58 15.26 -1.41
CA PRO A 217 17.22 14.75 -1.30
C PRO A 217 16.82 14.38 0.13
N LEU A 218 17.75 13.88 0.95
CA LEU A 218 17.48 13.60 2.37
C LEU A 218 17.20 14.87 3.17
N LEU A 219 17.88 15.98 2.87
CA LEU A 219 17.55 17.26 3.48
C LEU A 219 16.16 17.75 3.07
N ASP A 220 15.79 17.61 1.79
CA ASP A 220 14.48 18.00 1.29
C ASP A 220 13.34 17.16 1.92
N LEU A 221 13.52 15.83 2.01
CA LEU A 221 12.46 14.91 2.46
C LEU A 221 12.44 14.70 3.97
N ARG A 222 13.61 14.68 4.63
CA ARG A 222 13.76 14.32 6.06
C ARG A 222 14.33 15.45 6.92
N GLY A 223 14.82 16.54 6.33
CA GLY A 223 15.40 17.65 7.07
C GLY A 223 16.76 17.33 7.71
N ALA A 224 17.35 16.18 7.38
CA ALA A 224 18.59 15.69 7.97
C ALA A 224 19.38 14.81 6.98
N ASP A 225 20.71 14.83 7.07
CA ASP A 225 21.57 13.88 6.37
C ASP A 225 21.61 12.56 7.15
N LEU A 226 20.90 11.55 6.65
CA LEU A 226 20.73 10.26 7.32
C LEU A 226 21.66 9.17 6.79
N ARG A 227 22.54 9.45 5.82
CA ARG A 227 23.32 8.41 5.12
C ARG A 227 24.11 7.52 6.06
N ARG A 228 24.88 8.13 6.98
CA ARG A 228 25.65 7.39 8.00
C ARG A 228 24.77 6.58 8.95
N ILE A 229 23.60 7.11 9.31
CA ILE A 229 22.62 6.39 10.14
C ILE A 229 22.12 5.15 9.39
N ARG A 230 21.78 5.29 8.10
CA ARG A 230 21.30 4.17 7.27
C ARG A 230 22.37 3.11 7.08
N GLU A 231 23.60 3.51 6.77
CA GLU A 231 24.73 2.61 6.65
C GLU A 231 24.95 1.78 7.92
N HIS A 232 25.02 2.44 9.08
CA HIS A 232 25.19 1.75 10.37
C HIS A 232 23.99 0.86 10.73
N ALA A 233 22.76 1.32 10.48
CA ALA A 233 21.56 0.53 10.74
C ALA A 233 21.55 -0.74 9.89
N LEU A 234 21.84 -0.61 8.58
CA LEU A 234 21.89 -1.74 7.65
C LEU A 234 23.02 -2.71 8.00
N ALA A 235 24.20 -2.22 8.38
CA ALA A 235 25.29 -3.08 8.84
C ALA A 235 24.89 -3.92 10.06
N ARG A 236 24.21 -3.33 11.04
CA ARG A 236 23.74 -4.03 12.25
C ARG A 236 22.63 -5.02 11.95
N LEU A 237 21.62 -4.62 11.16
CA LEU A 237 20.54 -5.50 10.73
C LEU A 237 21.07 -6.70 9.92
N ASN A 238 22.06 -6.46 9.07
CA ASN A 238 22.71 -7.49 8.28
C ASN A 238 23.53 -8.45 9.15
N ALA A 239 24.24 -7.94 10.17
CA ALA A 239 25.01 -8.76 11.11
C ALA A 239 24.14 -9.78 11.87
N VAL A 240 22.89 -9.42 12.19
CA VAL A 240 21.92 -10.32 12.83
C VAL A 240 21.00 -11.05 11.85
N GLY A 241 21.17 -10.83 10.54
CA GLY A 241 20.38 -11.46 9.48
C GLY A 241 18.88 -11.09 9.50
N LEU A 242 18.52 -9.93 10.05
CA LEU A 242 17.12 -9.53 10.22
C LEU A 242 16.53 -9.01 8.91
N SER A 243 15.46 -9.65 8.43
CA SER A 243 14.76 -9.25 7.22
C SER A 243 14.38 -7.77 7.27
N THR A 244 14.71 -7.05 6.19
CA THR A 244 14.52 -5.60 6.10
C THR A 244 13.97 -5.22 4.71
N THR A 245 12.98 -4.36 4.65
CA THR A 245 12.55 -3.69 3.40
C THR A 245 12.95 -2.21 3.47
N LEU A 246 13.59 -1.70 2.42
CA LEU A 246 13.89 -0.27 2.29
C LEU A 246 12.64 0.49 1.82
N VAL A 247 12.40 1.66 2.37
CA VAL A 247 11.17 2.43 2.11
C VAL A 247 11.53 3.81 1.63
N MET A 248 11.34 4.03 0.34
CA MET A 248 11.73 5.25 -0.33
C MET A 248 10.49 6.10 -0.59
N THR A 249 10.41 7.25 0.08
CA THR A 249 9.47 8.30 -0.32
C THR A 249 10.00 8.97 -1.59
N VAL A 250 9.22 8.96 -2.67
CA VAL A 250 9.65 9.44 -3.99
C VAL A 250 8.99 10.79 -4.31
N LYS A 251 9.80 11.78 -4.65
CA LYS A 251 9.38 13.13 -5.06
C LYS A 251 10.02 13.48 -6.39
N ARG A 252 9.20 13.89 -7.37
CA ARG A 252 9.70 14.25 -8.72
C ARG A 252 10.68 15.43 -8.64
N GLY A 253 11.78 15.31 -9.36
CA GLY A 253 12.84 16.30 -9.44
C GLY A 253 13.73 16.33 -8.20
N VAL A 254 13.55 15.41 -7.26
CA VAL A 254 14.30 15.36 -6.01
C VAL A 254 15.08 14.05 -5.89
N ASN A 255 14.41 12.90 -5.97
CA ASN A 255 15.07 11.58 -5.88
C ASN A 255 14.49 10.54 -6.83
N ASP A 256 13.58 10.91 -7.74
CA ASP A 256 12.99 9.96 -8.68
C ASP A 256 13.98 9.44 -9.73
N ASP A 257 15.14 10.09 -9.85
CA ASP A 257 16.32 9.64 -10.61
C ASP A 257 17.14 8.55 -9.89
N GLU A 258 16.95 8.35 -8.58
CA GLU A 258 17.70 7.37 -7.77
C GLU A 258 16.96 6.03 -7.59
N ILE A 259 15.76 5.85 -8.15
CA ILE A 259 14.94 4.64 -7.92
C ILE A 259 15.73 3.37 -8.28
N GLY A 260 16.37 3.35 -9.46
CA GLY A 260 17.18 2.21 -9.87
C GLY A 260 18.43 1.99 -9.01
N GLU A 261 19.05 3.07 -8.54
CA GLU A 261 20.24 3.00 -7.68
C GLU A 261 19.91 2.45 -6.29
N VAL A 262 18.79 2.86 -5.71
CA VAL A 262 18.28 2.32 -4.44
C VAL A 262 17.92 0.84 -4.58
N ILE A 263 17.31 0.42 -5.70
CA ILE A 263 17.02 -1.00 -5.97
C ILE A 263 18.32 -1.84 -6.04
N ARG A 264 19.36 -1.34 -6.74
CA ARG A 264 20.66 -2.02 -6.79
C ARG A 264 21.32 -2.10 -5.42
N HIS A 265 21.35 -0.98 -4.69
CA HIS A 265 21.89 -0.94 -3.34
C HIS A 265 21.18 -1.93 -2.40
N ALA A 266 19.85 -2.03 -2.49
CA ALA A 266 19.07 -3.01 -1.74
C ALA A 266 19.42 -4.45 -2.14
N ALA A 267 19.63 -4.73 -3.43
CA ALA A 267 19.98 -6.05 -3.92
C ALA A 267 21.35 -6.54 -3.43
N ASP A 268 22.28 -5.62 -3.14
CA ASP A 268 23.62 -5.90 -2.63
C ASP A 268 23.64 -6.31 -1.16
N ILE A 269 22.60 -6.02 -0.38
CA ILE A 269 22.58 -6.24 1.07
C ILE A 269 21.80 -7.52 1.39
N PRO A 270 22.45 -8.58 1.92
CA PRO A 270 21.82 -9.90 2.11
C PRO A 270 20.57 -9.91 3.00
N CYS A 271 20.47 -9.05 4.02
CA CYS A 271 19.28 -8.98 4.87
C CYS A 271 18.11 -8.21 4.24
N VAL A 272 18.37 -7.44 3.17
CA VAL A 272 17.34 -6.65 2.50
C VAL A 272 16.54 -7.53 1.54
N ARG A 273 15.22 -7.50 1.71
CA ARG A 273 14.22 -8.28 0.95
C ARG A 273 13.59 -7.48 -0.17
N GLY A 274 13.91 -6.19 -0.30
CA GLY A 274 13.27 -5.38 -1.32
C GLY A 274 13.22 -3.89 -1.02
N VAL A 275 12.52 -3.19 -1.91
CA VAL A 275 12.27 -1.75 -1.83
C VAL A 275 10.77 -1.49 -1.98
N THR A 276 10.20 -0.68 -1.10
CA THR A 276 8.88 -0.08 -1.31
C THR A 276 9.02 1.39 -1.69
N LEU A 277 8.44 1.75 -2.83
CA LEU A 277 8.44 3.09 -3.41
C LEU A 277 7.10 3.74 -3.11
N GLN A 278 7.12 4.87 -2.42
CA GLN A 278 5.92 5.59 -1.99
C GLN A 278 5.97 7.03 -2.54
N PRO A 279 5.21 7.39 -3.57
CA PRO A 279 5.13 8.79 -3.99
C PRO A 279 4.64 9.66 -2.83
N VAL A 280 5.12 10.91 -2.74
CA VAL A 280 4.66 11.86 -1.72
C VAL A 280 3.13 11.99 -1.78
N GLN A 281 2.49 11.76 -0.63
CA GLN A 281 1.09 12.07 -0.40
C GLN A 281 0.99 13.49 0.16
N ASP A 282 0.07 14.31 -0.38
CA ASP A 282 -0.21 15.64 0.16
C ASP A 282 -1.07 15.58 1.42
N ALA A 283 -0.45 15.17 2.54
CA ALA A 283 -1.09 15.03 3.84
C ALA A 283 -0.12 15.40 4.96
N GLY A 284 -0.66 15.81 6.11
CA GLY A 284 0.13 16.21 7.27
C GLY A 284 1.01 17.42 6.95
N ARG A 285 2.33 17.27 7.10
CA ARG A 285 3.32 18.32 6.82
C ARG A 285 3.96 18.07 5.46
N THR A 286 3.82 19.05 4.56
CA THR A 286 4.36 19.03 3.19
C THR A 286 5.03 20.37 2.83
N GLU A 287 6.10 20.71 3.56
CA GLU A 287 6.84 21.96 3.33
C GLU A 287 7.50 21.96 1.94
N GLY A 288 7.32 23.03 1.16
CA GLY A 288 7.92 23.16 -0.18
C GLY A 288 7.39 22.17 -1.23
N TYR A 289 6.25 21.51 -0.97
CA TYR A 289 5.64 20.58 -1.90
C TYR A 289 4.64 21.30 -2.84
N ASN A 290 4.69 20.96 -4.13
CA ASN A 290 3.72 21.41 -5.12
C ASN A 290 3.24 20.19 -5.89
N ALA A 291 1.98 19.82 -5.69
CA ALA A 291 1.42 18.61 -6.28
C ALA A 291 1.38 18.61 -7.82
N THR A 292 1.44 19.77 -8.52
CA THR A 292 1.53 19.77 -10.00
C THR A 292 2.94 19.48 -10.50
N GLN A 293 3.96 19.76 -9.70
CA GLN A 293 5.37 19.62 -10.07
C GLN A 293 5.99 18.35 -9.49
N HIS A 294 5.62 17.97 -8.27
CA HIS A 294 6.36 17.00 -7.46
C HIS A 294 5.68 15.62 -7.36
N ARG A 295 4.37 15.53 -7.64
CA ARG A 295 3.63 14.26 -7.57
C ARG A 295 4.07 13.30 -8.68
N LEU A 296 4.09 12.00 -8.38
CA LEU A 296 4.28 10.90 -9.35
C LEU A 296 3.07 9.95 -9.31
N THR A 297 2.69 9.40 -10.46
CA THR A 297 1.72 8.31 -10.57
C THR A 297 2.37 6.95 -10.39
N VAL A 298 1.57 5.89 -10.18
CA VAL A 298 2.06 4.50 -10.15
C VAL A 298 2.75 4.14 -11.47
N SER A 299 2.16 4.51 -12.60
CA SER A 299 2.71 4.24 -13.94
C SER A 299 4.06 4.93 -14.18
N GLU A 300 4.25 6.13 -13.64
CA GLU A 300 5.50 6.88 -13.75
C GLU A 300 6.64 6.26 -12.93
N ILE A 301 6.32 5.72 -11.75
CA ILE A 301 7.28 4.99 -10.92
C ILE A 301 7.61 3.65 -11.58
N ARG A 302 6.60 2.93 -12.09
CA ARG A 302 6.78 1.67 -12.84
C ARG A 302 7.74 1.86 -14.02
N ARG A 303 7.58 2.93 -14.79
CA ARG A 303 8.47 3.25 -15.89
C ARG A 303 9.90 3.53 -15.43
N ARG A 304 10.09 4.28 -14.34
CA ARG A 304 11.43 4.52 -13.77
C ARG A 304 12.09 3.26 -13.24
N ILE A 305 11.34 2.33 -12.63
CA ILE A 305 11.88 1.02 -12.26
C ILE A 305 12.43 0.32 -13.50
N ALA A 306 11.66 0.28 -14.59
CA ALA A 306 12.08 -0.37 -15.82
C ALA A 306 13.28 0.30 -16.50
N GLU A 307 13.29 1.63 -16.56
CA GLU A 307 14.36 2.41 -17.18
C GLU A 307 15.66 2.40 -16.36
N GLN A 308 15.56 2.39 -15.04
CA GLN A 308 16.71 2.66 -14.17
C GLN A 308 17.27 1.43 -13.47
N SER A 309 16.47 0.40 -13.16
CA SER A 309 16.92 -0.69 -12.27
C SER A 309 17.97 -1.60 -12.90
N GLY A 310 17.87 -1.83 -14.22
CA GLY A 310 18.64 -2.88 -14.91
C GLY A 310 18.18 -4.31 -14.59
N LEU A 311 17.10 -4.47 -13.81
CA LEU A 311 16.59 -5.76 -13.33
C LEU A 311 15.22 -6.07 -13.93
N PHE A 312 14.27 -5.15 -13.79
CA PHE A 312 12.88 -5.35 -14.20
C PHE A 312 12.57 -4.60 -15.50
N THR A 313 11.69 -5.15 -16.32
CA THR A 313 11.05 -4.47 -17.45
C THR A 313 9.68 -3.94 -17.04
N LEU A 314 9.00 -3.22 -17.95
CA LEU A 314 7.61 -2.80 -17.74
C LEU A 314 6.65 -3.97 -17.55
N GLU A 315 6.93 -5.12 -18.16
CA GLU A 315 6.11 -6.34 -18.04
C GLU A 315 6.33 -7.06 -16.71
N ASP A 316 7.44 -6.79 -16.02
CA ASP A 316 7.69 -7.35 -14.69
C ASP A 316 6.98 -6.59 -13.57
N VAL A 317 6.58 -5.33 -13.78
CA VAL A 317 5.93 -4.50 -12.74
C VAL A 317 4.42 -4.55 -12.94
N LEU A 318 3.78 -5.48 -12.22
CA LEU A 318 2.38 -5.83 -12.39
C LEU A 318 1.47 -5.12 -11.38
N PRO A 319 0.22 -4.77 -11.72
CA PRO A 319 -0.75 -4.29 -10.73
C PRO A 319 -0.99 -5.33 -9.63
N VAL A 320 -1.20 -4.86 -8.40
CA VAL A 320 -1.56 -5.75 -7.27
C VAL A 320 -3.09 -5.88 -7.21
N PRO A 321 -3.67 -7.09 -7.36
CA PRO A 321 -5.12 -7.24 -7.54
C PRO A 321 -6.02 -6.75 -6.40
N CYS A 322 -5.50 -6.66 -5.17
CA CYS A 322 -6.28 -6.19 -4.03
C CYS A 322 -6.64 -4.70 -4.16
N ASN A 323 -5.74 -3.86 -4.72
CA ASN A 323 -6.01 -2.47 -5.11
C ASN A 323 -5.15 -2.03 -6.32
N PRO A 324 -5.52 -2.45 -7.54
CA PRO A 324 -4.64 -2.34 -8.71
C PRO A 324 -4.43 -0.90 -9.19
N ASP A 325 -5.28 0.06 -8.77
CA ASP A 325 -5.11 1.48 -9.13
C ASP A 325 -3.96 2.16 -8.37
N THR A 326 -3.60 1.66 -7.20
CA THR A 326 -2.66 2.32 -6.27
C THR A 326 -1.46 1.48 -5.91
N LEU A 327 -1.50 0.18 -6.22
CA LEU A 327 -0.49 -0.80 -5.87
C LEU A 327 0.05 -1.51 -7.12
N ALA A 328 1.37 -1.62 -7.21
CA ALA A 328 2.05 -2.41 -8.23
C ALA A 328 3.27 -3.10 -7.64
N MET A 329 3.68 -4.24 -8.18
CA MET A 329 4.79 -5.02 -7.64
C MET A 329 5.60 -5.73 -8.71
N ALA A 330 6.87 -5.98 -8.40
CA ALA A 330 7.76 -6.86 -9.12
C ALA A 330 8.48 -7.80 -8.14
N TYR A 331 8.69 -9.06 -8.53
CA TYR A 331 9.42 -10.05 -7.73
C TYR A 331 10.62 -10.55 -8.50
N ALA A 332 11.71 -10.78 -7.79
CA ALA A 332 12.85 -11.54 -8.26
C ALA A 332 13.27 -12.59 -7.22
N LEU A 333 13.90 -13.68 -7.68
CA LEU A 333 14.56 -14.65 -6.80
C LEU A 333 16.06 -14.43 -6.79
N ARG A 334 16.61 -14.42 -5.59
CA ARG A 334 18.02 -14.55 -5.34
C ARG A 334 18.42 -16.01 -5.52
N LEU A 335 19.24 -16.27 -6.53
CA LEU A 335 19.70 -17.62 -6.83
C LEU A 335 20.80 -18.04 -5.83
N PRO A 336 20.76 -19.28 -5.31
CA PRO A 336 21.84 -19.79 -4.45
C PRO A 336 23.19 -19.73 -5.16
N GLY A 337 24.20 -19.13 -4.51
CA GLY A 337 25.55 -19.03 -5.05
C GLY A 337 25.74 -17.99 -6.17
N ALA A 338 24.71 -17.23 -6.53
CA ALA A 338 24.84 -16.14 -7.49
C ALA A 338 25.55 -14.92 -6.89
N ALA A 339 26.04 -14.04 -7.77
CA ALA A 339 26.71 -12.81 -7.38
C ALA A 339 25.80 -11.92 -6.49
N ALA A 340 26.41 -11.11 -5.63
CA ALA A 340 25.65 -10.06 -4.94
C ALA A 340 25.10 -9.04 -5.95
N GLY A 341 24.01 -8.37 -5.57
CA GLY A 341 23.39 -7.36 -6.43
C GLY A 341 22.38 -7.91 -7.43
N VAL A 342 22.04 -7.05 -8.39
CA VAL A 342 20.97 -7.32 -9.37
C VAL A 342 21.30 -8.45 -10.35
N ASP A 343 22.59 -8.68 -10.63
CA ASP A 343 23.03 -9.78 -11.51
C ASP A 343 22.76 -11.17 -10.90
N GLY A 344 22.62 -11.24 -9.58
CA GLY A 344 22.23 -12.47 -8.87
C GLY A 344 20.72 -12.64 -8.65
N LEU A 345 19.91 -11.74 -9.22
CA LEU A 345 18.46 -11.75 -9.12
C LEU A 345 17.82 -12.18 -10.44
N LEU A 346 16.90 -13.14 -10.37
CA LEU A 346 16.09 -13.59 -11.50
C LEU A 346 14.68 -12.99 -11.39
N PRO A 347 14.28 -12.05 -12.27
CA PRO A 347 12.91 -11.54 -12.32
C PRO A 347 11.91 -12.67 -12.54
N LEU A 348 10.92 -12.78 -11.65
CA LEU A 348 9.91 -13.83 -11.68
C LEU A 348 8.61 -13.38 -12.32
N THR A 349 8.26 -12.10 -12.16
CA THR A 349 6.92 -11.62 -12.47
C THR A 349 6.57 -11.78 -13.95
N ARG A 350 7.53 -11.67 -14.87
CA ARG A 350 7.34 -12.05 -16.30
C ARG A 350 6.89 -13.48 -16.55
N PHE A 351 7.10 -14.39 -15.61
CA PHE A 351 6.68 -15.79 -15.73
C PHE A 351 5.35 -16.08 -15.04
N VAL A 352 4.77 -15.08 -14.37
CA VAL A 352 3.47 -15.21 -13.69
C VAL A 352 2.38 -14.74 -14.65
N ASP A 353 1.51 -15.66 -15.07
CA ASP A 353 0.32 -15.32 -15.83
C ASP A 353 -0.58 -14.39 -14.99
N PRO A 354 -1.06 -13.24 -15.53
CA PRO A 354 -2.06 -12.41 -14.88
C PRO A 354 -3.25 -13.22 -14.31
N ALA A 355 -3.69 -14.27 -15.00
CA ALA A 355 -4.76 -15.16 -14.54
C ALA A 355 -4.41 -15.88 -13.22
N THR A 356 -3.13 -16.17 -12.97
CA THR A 356 -2.65 -16.75 -11.70
C THR A 356 -2.77 -15.75 -10.55
N LEU A 357 -2.40 -14.48 -10.79
CA LEU A 357 -2.47 -13.43 -9.76
C LEU A 357 -3.92 -13.10 -9.39
N VAL A 358 -4.81 -13.13 -10.38
CA VAL A 358 -6.25 -12.84 -10.20
C VAL A 358 -7.00 -14.07 -9.67
N GLY A 359 -6.61 -15.27 -10.10
CA GLY A 359 -7.24 -16.54 -9.73
C GLY A 359 -6.76 -17.16 -8.41
N GLY A 360 -5.69 -16.63 -7.80
CA GLY A 360 -5.21 -17.07 -6.48
C GLY A 360 -6.27 -16.92 -5.39
N ALA A 361 -6.19 -17.72 -4.31
CA ALA A 361 -7.26 -17.83 -3.32
C ALA A 361 -7.50 -16.53 -2.52
N ALA A 362 -6.44 -15.85 -2.03
CA ALA A 362 -6.57 -14.65 -1.18
C ALA A 362 -6.05 -13.35 -1.81
N ASN A 363 -6.68 -12.22 -1.49
CA ASN A 363 -6.27 -10.86 -1.80
C ASN A 363 -5.22 -10.51 -0.75
N THR A 364 -3.99 -10.26 -1.18
CA THR A 364 -2.91 -9.96 -0.23
C THR A 364 -1.92 -8.99 -0.87
N ILE A 365 -1.04 -8.44 -0.05
CA ILE A 365 0.17 -7.75 -0.51
C ILE A 365 1.43 -8.60 -0.28
N VAL A 366 1.28 -9.78 0.35
CA VAL A 366 2.36 -10.73 0.69
C VAL A 366 2.20 -11.99 -0.17
N PHE A 367 2.48 -11.87 -1.46
CA PHE A 367 2.23 -12.95 -2.43
C PHE A 367 3.14 -14.16 -2.23
N GLU A 368 4.31 -13.97 -1.61
CA GLU A 368 5.29 -15.02 -1.31
C GLU A 368 4.75 -16.10 -0.36
N HIS A 369 3.66 -15.83 0.36
CA HIS A 369 3.01 -16.80 1.23
C HIS A 369 1.92 -17.62 0.53
N GLN A 370 1.55 -17.29 -0.72
CA GLN A 370 0.52 -18.00 -1.48
C GLN A 370 1.03 -19.37 -1.98
N PRO A 371 0.38 -20.49 -1.61
CA PRO A 371 0.76 -21.82 -2.06
C PRO A 371 0.73 -21.99 -3.59
N GLU A 372 -0.19 -21.31 -4.28
CA GLU A 372 -0.34 -21.38 -5.74
C GLU A 372 0.83 -20.73 -6.46
N LEU A 373 1.31 -19.59 -5.96
CA LEU A 373 2.49 -18.91 -6.52
C LEU A 373 3.75 -19.77 -6.30
N LYS A 374 3.89 -20.39 -5.11
CA LYS A 374 4.94 -21.37 -4.86
C LYS A 374 4.84 -22.54 -5.85
N GLY A 375 3.65 -23.09 -6.03
CA GLY A 375 3.38 -24.20 -6.96
C GLY A 375 3.69 -23.86 -8.43
N GLN A 376 3.40 -22.65 -8.89
CA GLN A 376 3.75 -22.19 -10.23
C GLN A 376 5.24 -21.89 -10.38
N LEU A 377 5.89 -21.31 -9.38
CA LEU A 377 7.35 -21.20 -9.33
C LEU A 377 8.00 -22.58 -9.41
N PHE A 378 7.52 -23.55 -8.63
CA PHE A 378 7.97 -24.94 -8.72
C PHE A 378 7.80 -25.52 -10.12
N LYS A 379 6.66 -25.28 -10.80
CA LYS A 379 6.44 -25.71 -12.19
C LYS A 379 7.38 -25.02 -13.17
N LEU A 380 7.60 -23.72 -13.06
CA LEU A 380 8.51 -22.94 -13.91
C LEU A 380 9.98 -23.40 -13.77
N PHE A 381 10.43 -23.67 -12.55
CA PHE A 381 11.76 -24.22 -12.30
C PHE A 381 11.93 -25.66 -12.80
N SER A 382 10.84 -26.43 -12.87
CA SER A 382 10.87 -27.78 -13.45
C SER A 382 10.70 -27.81 -14.97
N THR A 383 10.32 -26.69 -15.61
CA THR A 383 10.07 -26.60 -17.06
C THR A 383 11.06 -25.73 -17.84
N HIS A 384 12.09 -25.15 -17.21
CA HIS A 384 13.07 -24.36 -17.96
C HIS A 384 14.09 -25.21 -18.73
N HIS A 385 13.74 -25.55 -19.97
CA HIS A 385 14.59 -25.32 -21.15
C HIS A 385 13.78 -24.56 -22.22
N SER A 386 14.25 -23.34 -22.52
CA SER A 386 13.95 -22.45 -23.66
C SER A 386 12.49 -22.06 -24.02
N PRO A 387 12.22 -20.76 -24.25
CA PRO A 387 10.88 -20.24 -24.56
C PRO A 387 10.64 -20.22 -26.07
N GLU A 388 10.38 -21.36 -26.71
CA GLU A 388 9.99 -21.39 -28.13
C GLU A 388 9.31 -22.70 -28.54
N SER A 389 8.21 -23.07 -27.88
CA SER A 389 7.26 -24.05 -28.43
C SER A 389 5.97 -24.05 -27.63
N ARG A 390 4.89 -23.54 -28.24
CA ARG A 390 3.54 -23.78 -27.78
C ARG A 390 3.21 -25.26 -28.04
N ALA A 391 2.92 -25.99 -26.96
CA ALA A 391 2.00 -27.11 -26.92
C ALA A 391 2.13 -28.18 -28.03
N SER A 392 3.27 -28.88 -28.15
CA SER A 392 3.33 -30.27 -28.63
C SER A 392 4.78 -30.77 -28.74
N CYS A 393 5.45 -31.13 -27.64
CA CYS A 393 6.52 -32.15 -27.67
C CYS A 393 6.96 -32.51 -26.24
N LEU A 394 6.12 -33.23 -25.48
CA LEU A 394 6.49 -33.66 -24.12
C LEU A 394 7.05 -35.10 -24.08
N SER A 395 7.09 -35.84 -25.20
CA SER A 395 7.51 -37.26 -25.18
C SER A 395 8.91 -37.54 -25.75
N GLU A 396 9.50 -36.64 -26.55
CA GLU A 396 10.78 -36.94 -27.23
C GLU A 396 12.03 -36.38 -26.55
N LEU A 397 11.88 -35.50 -25.55
CA LEU A 397 13.00 -34.86 -24.83
C LEU A 397 13.39 -35.53 -23.50
N MET A 398 12.77 -36.66 -23.15
CA MET A 398 13.00 -37.35 -21.87
C MET A 398 14.23 -38.28 -21.84
N CYS A 399 14.99 -38.43 -22.92
CA CYS A 399 16.05 -39.46 -22.99
C CYS A 399 17.46 -38.99 -22.55
N CYS A 400 17.73 -37.68 -22.44
CA CYS A 400 19.11 -37.18 -22.37
C CYS A 400 19.43 -36.12 -21.30
N LEU A 401 18.52 -35.77 -20.38
CA LEU A 401 18.80 -34.78 -19.32
C LEU A 401 19.07 -35.45 -17.97
N PRO A 402 20.21 -35.14 -17.30
CA PRO A 402 20.48 -35.64 -15.96
C PRO A 402 19.51 -35.01 -14.94
N PRO A 403 19.16 -35.72 -13.86
CA PRO A 403 18.20 -35.26 -12.87
C PRO A 403 18.82 -34.11 -12.06
N VAL A 404 18.53 -32.86 -12.44
CA VAL A 404 18.78 -31.71 -11.57
C VAL A 404 17.76 -31.81 -10.44
N ALA A 405 18.23 -32.19 -9.25
CA ALA A 405 17.43 -32.10 -8.03
C ALA A 405 16.97 -30.65 -7.86
N ALA A 406 15.66 -30.43 -7.92
CA ALA A 406 15.06 -29.13 -7.61
C ALA A 406 15.53 -28.69 -6.21
N PRO A 407 16.06 -27.47 -6.03
CA PRO A 407 16.51 -27.03 -4.72
C PRO A 407 15.30 -26.96 -3.79
N THR A 408 15.34 -27.79 -2.75
CA THR A 408 14.32 -27.93 -1.70
C THR A 408 14.24 -26.69 -0.79
N ALA A 409 14.83 -25.55 -1.18
CA ALA A 409 15.19 -24.42 -0.34
C ALA A 409 14.90 -23.05 -0.99
N LEU A 410 13.73 -22.86 -1.62
CA LEU A 410 13.20 -21.52 -1.88
C LEU A 410 12.59 -20.97 -0.58
N ASP A 411 13.45 -20.45 0.31
CA ASP A 411 13.03 -19.81 1.55
C ASP A 411 12.63 -18.34 1.32
N TYR A 412 11.93 -17.72 2.28
CA TYR A 412 11.56 -16.29 2.24
C TYR A 412 12.77 -15.36 2.00
N ARG A 413 13.98 -15.79 2.41
CA ARG A 413 15.21 -15.00 2.27
C ARG A 413 15.68 -14.90 0.83
N SER A 414 15.22 -15.81 -0.02
CA SER A 414 15.51 -15.84 -1.44
C SER A 414 14.63 -14.89 -2.26
N VAL A 415 13.60 -14.27 -1.68
CA VAL A 415 12.71 -13.34 -2.41
C VAL A 415 13.22 -11.91 -2.31
N PHE A 416 13.25 -11.22 -3.46
CA PHE A 416 13.47 -9.78 -3.58
C PHE A 416 12.24 -9.12 -4.20
N ARG A 417 11.62 -8.17 -3.50
CA ARG A 417 10.38 -7.49 -3.94
C ARG A 417 10.59 -6.00 -4.18
N VAL A 418 10.01 -5.48 -5.26
CA VAL A 418 9.84 -4.04 -5.45
C VAL A 418 8.35 -3.75 -5.44
N LEU A 419 7.89 -2.94 -4.50
CA LEU A 419 6.48 -2.58 -4.35
C LEU A 419 6.30 -1.07 -4.57
N ILE A 420 5.28 -0.68 -5.30
CA ILE A 420 4.79 0.69 -5.40
C ILE A 420 3.54 0.79 -4.53
N VAL A 421 3.53 1.71 -3.58
CA VAL A 421 2.36 1.98 -2.73
C VAL A 421 2.03 3.46 -2.83
N GLN A 422 1.00 3.80 -3.60
CA GLN A 422 0.49 5.16 -3.69
C GLN A 422 -0.69 5.36 -2.75
N PHE A 423 -0.53 6.23 -1.76
CA PHE A 423 -1.67 6.72 -0.98
C PHE A 423 -2.30 7.93 -1.67
N MET A 424 -3.62 7.90 -1.85
CA MET A 424 -4.35 9.02 -2.44
C MET A 424 -4.47 10.18 -1.45
N ASP A 425 -4.32 11.39 -1.97
CA ASP A 425 -4.67 12.65 -1.30
C ASP A 425 -5.97 13.21 -1.91
N ALA A 426 -6.46 14.36 -1.44
CA ALA A 426 -7.71 14.94 -1.94
C ALA A 426 -7.66 15.28 -3.45
N ARG A 427 -6.46 15.43 -4.04
CA ARG A 427 -6.29 15.66 -5.48
C ARG A 427 -6.62 14.40 -6.25
N GLY A 428 -5.90 13.32 -5.94
CA GLY A 428 -5.98 12.04 -6.64
C GLY A 428 -7.05 11.08 -6.12
N LEU A 429 -7.87 11.44 -5.14
CA LEU A 429 -8.83 10.52 -4.53
C LEU A 429 -9.87 10.03 -5.55
N ASP A 430 -9.81 8.75 -5.93
CA ASP A 430 -10.89 8.05 -6.61
C ASP A 430 -11.62 7.18 -5.59
N ILE A 431 -12.90 7.47 -5.33
CA ILE A 431 -13.68 6.72 -4.34
C ILE A 431 -13.80 5.23 -4.70
N ARG A 432 -13.75 4.89 -5.99
CA ARG A 432 -13.72 3.48 -6.45
C ARG A 432 -12.47 2.76 -5.96
N ALA A 433 -11.30 3.40 -6.09
CA ALA A 433 -10.04 2.88 -5.60
C ALA A 433 -9.98 2.90 -4.06
N LEU A 434 -10.56 3.92 -3.42
CA LEU A 434 -10.61 4.01 -1.96
C LEU A 434 -11.38 2.86 -1.35
N LYS A 435 -12.52 2.47 -1.94
CA LYS A 435 -13.30 1.30 -1.52
C LYS A 435 -12.52 -0.01 -1.61
N LYS A 436 -11.46 -0.08 -2.42
CA LYS A 436 -10.55 -1.24 -2.48
C LYS A 436 -9.27 -1.05 -1.67
N SER A 437 -9.10 0.06 -0.95
CA SER A 437 -7.92 0.28 -0.11
C SER A 437 -7.83 -0.83 0.94
N CYS A 438 -6.65 -1.45 1.03
CA CYS A 438 -6.36 -2.62 1.85
C CYS A 438 -5.30 -2.34 2.93
N ILE A 439 -4.91 -1.06 3.07
CA ILE A 439 -3.99 -0.58 4.09
C ILE A 439 -4.79 0.28 5.05
N HIS A 440 -4.97 -0.18 6.29
CA HIS A 440 -5.88 0.43 7.26
C HIS A 440 -5.16 0.85 8.52
N MET A 441 -5.58 1.99 9.07
CA MET A 441 -5.18 2.50 10.37
C MET A 441 -6.11 1.91 11.42
N ALA A 442 -5.56 1.13 12.35
CA ALA A 442 -6.32 0.68 13.51
C ALA A 442 -6.56 1.86 14.46
N GLN A 443 -7.75 1.96 15.03
CA GLN A 443 -8.11 2.98 16.02
C GLN A 443 -8.54 2.32 17.34
N PRO A 444 -8.33 2.98 18.50
CA PRO A 444 -8.70 2.41 19.80
C PRO A 444 -10.21 2.15 19.96
N ASP A 445 -11.04 2.83 19.17
CA ASP A 445 -12.50 2.65 19.14
C ASP A 445 -12.94 1.43 18.29
N GLY A 446 -11.99 0.64 17.78
CA GLY A 446 -12.24 -0.55 16.99
C GLY A 446 -12.35 -0.30 15.49
N ARG A 447 -12.31 0.96 15.02
CA ARG A 447 -12.38 1.26 13.59
C ARG A 447 -11.08 0.91 12.87
N MET A 448 -11.24 0.37 11.66
CA MET A 448 -10.15 0.12 10.70
C MET A 448 -10.30 1.08 9.53
N ILE A 449 -9.60 2.22 9.56
CA ILE A 449 -9.82 3.32 8.62
C ILE A 449 -8.78 3.25 7.50
N PRO A 450 -9.14 3.16 6.21
CA PRO A 450 -8.21 3.28 5.09
C PRO A 450 -7.21 4.42 5.29
N PHE A 451 -5.93 4.15 5.05
CA PHE A 451 -4.84 5.10 5.29
C PHE A 451 -5.11 6.48 4.69
N GLU A 452 -5.61 6.52 3.46
CA GLU A 452 -5.93 7.76 2.75
C GLU A 452 -7.05 8.54 3.46
N SER A 453 -8.11 7.84 3.86
CA SER A 453 -9.25 8.47 4.55
C SER A 453 -8.88 8.98 5.93
N TYR A 454 -8.07 8.21 6.68
CA TYR A 454 -7.60 8.65 7.99
C TYR A 454 -6.78 9.94 7.89
N ASN A 455 -5.82 9.98 6.97
CA ASN A 455 -4.96 11.14 6.77
C ASN A 455 -5.67 12.36 6.17
N LEU A 456 -6.81 12.18 5.49
CA LEU A 456 -7.63 13.28 4.97
C LEU A 456 -8.65 13.82 5.98
N PHE A 457 -9.27 12.95 6.77
CA PHE A 457 -10.48 13.30 7.53
C PHE A 457 -10.37 13.16 9.05
N GLU A 458 -9.47 12.33 9.56
CA GLU A 458 -9.53 11.89 10.97
C GLU A 458 -8.27 12.21 11.78
N ARG A 459 -7.10 12.43 11.15
CA ARG A 459 -5.81 12.59 11.84
C ARG A 459 -5.76 13.82 12.76
N GLU A 460 -5.96 15.01 12.22
CA GLU A 460 -5.82 16.26 12.96
C GLU A 460 -7.17 16.80 13.47
N PRO A 461 -7.22 17.54 14.60
CA PRO A 461 -8.46 18.09 15.13
C PRO A 461 -9.27 18.92 14.11
N ALA A 462 -8.60 19.69 13.26
CA ALA A 462 -9.23 20.48 12.21
C ALA A 462 -9.95 19.60 11.17
N GLN A 463 -9.35 18.48 10.78
CA GLN A 463 -9.94 17.53 9.83
C GLN A 463 -11.18 16.87 10.43
N ARG A 464 -11.10 16.42 11.69
CA ARG A 464 -12.26 15.86 12.41
C ARG A 464 -13.40 16.88 12.54
N ALA A 465 -13.08 18.14 12.80
CA ALA A 465 -14.07 19.21 12.86
C ALA A 465 -14.76 19.43 11.50
N GLN A 466 -14.00 19.42 10.40
CA GLN A 466 -14.53 19.52 9.04
C GLN A 466 -15.39 18.31 8.67
N LEU A 467 -14.94 17.09 8.97
CA LEU A 467 -15.72 15.86 8.77
C LEU A 467 -17.03 15.91 9.56
N ALA A 468 -17.00 16.34 10.82
CA ALA A 468 -18.20 16.49 11.64
C ALA A 468 -19.17 17.53 11.07
N ALA A 469 -18.66 18.62 10.47
CA ALA A 469 -19.49 19.60 9.79
C ALA A 469 -20.19 19.02 8.54
N LEU A 470 -19.45 18.27 7.71
CA LEU A 470 -20.01 17.57 6.55
C LEU A 470 -21.07 16.54 6.96
N ARG A 471 -20.81 15.74 7.99
CA ARG A 471 -21.78 14.77 8.53
C ARG A 471 -23.07 15.44 9.04
N ARG A 472 -22.96 16.57 9.76
CA ARG A 472 -24.14 17.33 10.24
C ARG A 472 -25.00 17.86 9.09
N GLU A 473 -24.38 18.29 8.00
CA GLU A 473 -25.13 18.75 6.83
C GLU A 473 -25.88 17.61 6.14
N LEU A 474 -25.22 16.46 5.98
CA LEU A 474 -25.84 15.25 5.44
C LEU A 474 -26.98 14.77 6.32
N ASP A 475 -26.83 14.83 7.64
CA ASP A 475 -27.92 14.55 8.59
C ASP A 475 -29.12 15.48 8.39
N GLY A 476 -28.88 16.77 8.19
CA GLY A 476 -29.92 17.75 7.86
C GLY A 476 -30.64 17.40 6.55
N PHE A 477 -29.89 17.02 5.51
CA PHE A 477 -30.45 16.57 4.23
C PHE A 477 -31.28 15.28 4.37
N HIS A 478 -30.78 14.29 5.12
CA HIS A 478 -31.49 13.04 5.37
C HIS A 478 -32.78 13.27 6.17
N ALA A 479 -32.75 14.11 7.21
CA ALA A 479 -33.92 14.43 8.02
C ALA A 479 -35.04 15.08 7.18
N GLN A 480 -34.70 15.92 6.21
CA GLN A 480 -35.69 16.53 5.29
C GLN A 480 -36.32 15.53 4.31
N ARG A 481 -35.69 14.36 4.11
CA ARG A 481 -36.08 13.36 3.11
C ARG A 481 -36.52 12.03 3.71
N GLN A 482 -36.66 11.93 5.04
CA GLN A 482 -37.25 10.74 5.63
C GLN A 482 -38.63 10.50 5.02
N PRO A 483 -38.91 9.29 4.50
CA PRO A 483 -40.22 8.99 3.93
C PRO A 483 -41.28 9.27 5.01
N ARG A 484 -42.31 10.04 4.65
CA ARG A 484 -43.49 10.20 5.52
C ARG A 484 -43.98 8.81 5.88
N ASP A 485 -44.23 8.59 7.17
CA ASP A 485 -44.55 7.30 7.78
C ASP A 485 -45.37 6.36 6.89
N GLN A 486 -45.00 5.07 6.93
CA GLN A 486 -45.72 3.93 6.35
C GLN A 486 -47.08 3.68 7.04
N ASN A 487 -47.89 4.70 7.28
CA ASN A 487 -49.29 4.58 7.75
C ASN A 487 -50.26 4.16 6.62
N GLY A 488 -49.81 3.27 5.73
CA GLY A 488 -50.56 2.90 4.53
C GLY A 488 -50.33 1.49 3.99
N MET A 489 -49.64 0.60 4.72
CA MET A 489 -49.74 -0.84 4.42
C MET A 489 -50.97 -1.38 5.14
N ALA A 490 -52.13 -1.16 4.53
CA ALA A 490 -53.33 -1.93 4.84
C ALA A 490 -53.04 -3.41 4.55
N ASP A 491 -52.99 -4.16 5.65
CA ASP A 491 -53.34 -5.57 5.80
C ASP A 491 -53.82 -6.27 4.52
N LEU A 492 -52.91 -7.00 3.87
CA LEU A 492 -53.25 -8.04 2.90
C LEU A 492 -53.32 -9.40 3.61
N SER A 493 -54.13 -9.49 4.66
CA SER A 493 -54.60 -10.78 5.18
C SER A 493 -55.86 -11.21 4.43
N THR A 494 -55.70 -12.31 3.67
CA THR A 494 -56.70 -13.35 3.36
C THR A 494 -58.18 -12.97 3.15
N PRO A 495 -58.76 -13.25 1.96
CA PRO A 495 -60.19 -13.55 1.90
C PRO A 495 -60.44 -15.00 2.34
N SER A 496 -60.99 -15.09 3.55
CA SER A 496 -61.92 -16.10 4.05
C SER A 496 -62.61 -16.97 2.98
N LYS A 497 -62.50 -18.30 3.17
CA LYS A 497 -63.48 -19.28 2.68
C LYS A 497 -64.84 -19.03 3.36
N ALA A 498 -65.90 -18.84 2.59
CA ALA A 498 -67.26 -19.28 2.93
C ALA A 498 -68.19 -19.05 1.73
N GLY A 499 -68.93 -20.10 1.33
CA GLY A 499 -69.96 -20.08 0.29
C GLY A 499 -69.94 -21.33 -0.56
#